data_AF-A0A9W4R7K1-F1
#
_entry.id   AF-A0A9W4R7K1-F1
#
_cell.length_a   1.000
_cell.length_b   1.000
_cell.length_c   1.000
_cell.angle_alpha   90.00
_cell.angle_beta   90.00
_cell.angle_gamma   90.00
#
_symmetry.space_group_name_H-M   'P 1'
#
loop_
_entity.id
_entity.type
_entity.pdbx_description
1 polymer ?
#
loop_
_entity_poly.entity_id
_entity_poly.type
_entity_poly.pdbx_seq_one_letter_code
_entity_poly.pdbx_strand_id
1 'polypeptide(L)'
;MARITLRQLLDHAAENDYGVPAFNINNMEQALAIMAAADATDAPVIIQASRGARSYANDIMLKHMMDAVTEIYPHIPVCVHLDHGNEPATCMTAIQAGFTSVMMDGSLKADGKTPGDWDYNVGVTKTVTEMSHLGGISVEGELGVLGSLESGEGEKEDGHGFEGKLSHDQLLTNPDEAVKFVAETKVDALAIAMGTSHGAYKFTRKPDGAILAMHVIEEIHKKLPNMHLVMHGSSSVPQDLQDIINQYGGKMPQTWGVPVEEIQRGIKHGVRKINIDTDNRMAMTGQIRKILSENPGEFDPRKYLKPAMEAMTKLCKQRLEEFNTAGQASKIKRVITLAEMAKRYAKGELDPTFGAKKAA
;
A
#
# COMPACT_ATOMS: atom_id res chain seq x y z
N MET A 1 -19.86 -11.25 3.06
CA MET A 1 -19.29 -9.95 3.47
C MET A 1 -18.37 -9.47 2.37
N ALA A 2 -18.24 -8.15 2.21
CA ALA A 2 -17.55 -7.51 1.09
C ALA A 2 -16.02 -7.68 1.08
N ARG A 3 -15.46 -8.52 1.96
CA ARG A 3 -14.02 -8.73 2.06
C ARG A 3 -13.50 -9.57 0.90
N ILE A 4 -12.58 -8.98 0.13
CA ILE A 4 -11.91 -9.60 -1.02
C ILE A 4 -10.44 -9.84 -0.68
N THR A 5 -9.83 -10.86 -1.28
CA THR A 5 -8.37 -11.08 -1.15
C THR A 5 -7.61 -10.11 -2.03
N LEU A 6 -6.37 -9.76 -1.64
CA LEU A 6 -5.51 -8.92 -2.47
C LEU A 6 -5.34 -9.55 -3.86
N ARG A 7 -5.09 -10.87 -3.91
CA ARG A 7 -4.92 -11.60 -5.17
C ARG A 7 -6.09 -11.40 -6.13
N GLN A 8 -7.32 -11.63 -5.67
CA GLN A 8 -8.48 -11.48 -6.54
C GLN A 8 -8.64 -10.02 -7.03
N LEU A 9 -8.42 -9.06 -6.13
CA LEU A 9 -8.54 -7.65 -6.46
C LEU A 9 -7.48 -7.19 -7.46
N LEU A 10 -6.23 -7.63 -7.30
CA LEU A 10 -5.14 -7.27 -8.20
C LEU A 10 -5.22 -8.02 -9.55
N ASP A 11 -5.73 -9.27 -9.57
CA ASP A 11 -6.07 -9.96 -10.81
C ASP A 11 -7.08 -9.14 -11.62
N HIS A 12 -8.18 -8.69 -10.99
CA HIS A 12 -9.17 -7.83 -11.65
C HIS A 12 -8.59 -6.48 -12.09
N ALA A 13 -7.67 -5.90 -11.31
CA ALA A 13 -6.96 -4.68 -11.66
C ALA A 13 -6.08 -4.85 -12.91
N ALA A 14 -5.39 -5.99 -13.03
CA ALA A 14 -4.61 -6.33 -14.21
C ALA A 14 -5.49 -6.59 -15.45
N GLU A 15 -6.63 -7.25 -15.28
CA GLU A 15 -7.59 -7.54 -16.36
C GLU A 15 -8.29 -6.30 -16.92
N ASN A 16 -8.34 -5.20 -16.15
CA ASN A 16 -9.08 -3.98 -16.50
C ASN A 16 -8.20 -2.71 -16.48
N ASP A 17 -6.88 -2.87 -16.55
CA ASP A 17 -5.90 -1.79 -16.70
C ASP A 17 -6.00 -0.64 -15.68
N TYR A 18 -6.14 -0.98 -14.39
CA TYR A 18 -6.13 0.00 -13.31
C TYR A 18 -5.15 -0.35 -12.19
N GLY A 19 -4.91 0.62 -11.30
CA GLY A 19 -4.16 0.44 -10.07
C GLY A 19 -5.06 0.69 -8.86
N VAL A 20 -4.82 -0.01 -7.75
CA VAL A 20 -5.62 0.13 -6.53
C VAL A 20 -4.82 0.90 -5.48
N PRO A 21 -5.25 2.10 -5.07
CA PRO A 21 -4.63 2.75 -3.94
C PRO A 21 -4.90 1.95 -2.66
N ALA A 22 -3.84 1.72 -1.89
CA ALA A 22 -3.89 1.12 -0.58
C ALA A 22 -3.68 2.21 0.47
N PHE A 23 -4.76 2.50 1.20
CA PHE A 23 -4.79 3.59 2.17
C PHE A 23 -4.60 3.07 3.58
N ASN A 24 -3.64 3.65 4.31
CA ASN A 24 -3.43 3.32 5.72
C ASN A 24 -4.54 3.90 6.61
N ILE A 25 -4.89 3.16 7.66
CA ILE A 25 -5.78 3.63 8.74
C ILE A 25 -5.14 3.47 10.12
N ASN A 26 -5.51 4.38 11.01
CA ASN A 26 -5.14 4.41 12.42
C ASN A 26 -6.37 4.69 13.32
N ASN A 27 -7.46 5.22 12.77
CA ASN A 27 -8.69 5.54 13.51
C ASN A 27 -9.97 5.45 12.65
N MET A 28 -11.11 5.69 13.31
CA MET A 28 -12.44 5.65 12.70
C MET A 28 -12.60 6.66 11.56
N GLU A 29 -12.15 7.90 11.77
CA GLU A 29 -12.31 9.00 10.82
C GLU A 29 -11.67 8.68 9.46
N GLN A 30 -10.47 8.10 9.47
CA GLN A 30 -9.75 7.69 8.25
C GLN A 30 -10.49 6.55 7.54
N ALA A 31 -10.92 5.53 8.28
CA ALA A 31 -11.65 4.39 7.71
C ALA A 31 -12.98 4.84 7.05
N LEU A 32 -13.72 5.74 7.71
CA LEU A 32 -14.95 6.31 7.15
C LEU A 32 -14.68 7.18 5.91
N ALA A 33 -13.63 8.00 5.92
CA ALA A 33 -13.27 8.85 4.78
C ALA A 33 -12.88 8.04 3.54
N ILE A 34 -12.08 6.98 3.71
CA ILE A 34 -11.70 6.07 2.63
C ILE A 34 -12.94 5.40 2.02
N MET A 35 -13.82 4.88 2.88
CA MET A 35 -15.00 4.16 2.41
C MET A 35 -16.04 5.09 1.79
N ALA A 36 -16.21 6.31 2.29
CA ALA A 36 -17.05 7.31 1.64
C ALA A 36 -16.53 7.68 0.23
N ALA A 37 -15.20 7.76 0.06
CA ALA A 37 -14.60 8.00 -1.25
C ALA A 37 -14.81 6.82 -2.21
N ALA A 38 -14.61 5.60 -1.73
CA ALA A 38 -14.82 4.37 -2.49
C ALA A 38 -16.29 4.19 -2.92
N ASP A 39 -17.22 4.43 -2.01
CA ASP A 39 -18.67 4.41 -2.28
C ASP A 39 -19.08 5.44 -3.32
N ALA A 40 -18.64 6.69 -3.15
CA ALA A 40 -18.96 7.80 -4.06
C ALA A 40 -18.38 7.62 -5.47
N THR A 41 -17.43 6.70 -5.66
CA THR A 41 -16.77 6.43 -6.95
C THR A 41 -17.01 5.02 -7.48
N ASP A 42 -17.81 4.19 -6.81
CA ASP A 42 -17.98 2.76 -7.15
C ASP A 42 -16.61 2.07 -7.33
N ALA A 43 -15.69 2.27 -6.39
CA ALA A 43 -14.33 1.74 -6.47
C ALA A 43 -14.08 0.65 -5.42
N PRO A 44 -13.42 -0.48 -5.77
CA PRO A 44 -12.88 -1.37 -4.76
C PRO A 44 -11.69 -0.70 -4.08
N VAL A 45 -11.38 -1.11 -2.84
CA VAL A 45 -10.34 -0.43 -2.06
C VAL A 45 -9.50 -1.42 -1.25
N ILE A 46 -8.23 -1.07 -1.05
CA ILE A 46 -7.37 -1.72 -0.06
C ILE A 46 -7.28 -0.78 1.15
N ILE A 47 -7.73 -1.27 2.30
CA ILE A 47 -7.47 -0.65 3.60
C ILE A 47 -6.33 -1.41 4.24
N GLN A 48 -5.29 -0.69 4.63
CA GLN A 48 -4.12 -1.30 5.25
C GLN A 48 -3.81 -0.74 6.64
N ALA A 49 -3.20 -1.58 7.48
CA ALA A 49 -2.79 -1.20 8.83
C ALA A 49 -1.34 -1.64 9.06
N SER A 50 -0.50 -0.71 9.47
CA SER A 50 0.90 -0.94 9.83
C SER A 50 1.03 -1.52 11.24
N ARG A 51 2.25 -1.92 11.61
CA ARG A 51 2.60 -2.25 13.02
C ARG A 51 2.35 -1.09 13.98
N GLY A 52 2.60 0.15 13.54
CA GLY A 52 2.33 1.34 14.34
C GLY A 52 0.84 1.59 14.53
N ALA A 53 0.02 1.42 13.48
CA ALA A 53 -1.43 1.48 13.58
C ALA A 53 -1.96 0.45 14.57
N ARG A 54 -1.44 -0.79 14.51
CA ARG A 54 -1.78 -1.86 15.45
C ARG A 54 -1.42 -1.52 16.89
N SER A 55 -0.26 -0.91 17.10
CA SER A 55 0.19 -0.45 18.42
C SER A 55 -0.62 0.74 18.94
N TYR A 56 -0.99 1.68 18.06
CA TYR A 56 -1.75 2.88 18.40
C TYR A 56 -3.22 2.58 18.70
N ALA A 57 -3.89 1.85 17.81
CA ALA A 57 -5.33 1.61 17.89
C ALA A 57 -5.69 0.34 18.65
N ASN A 58 -4.77 -0.63 18.78
CA ASN A 58 -5.01 -2.02 19.18
C ASN A 58 -5.69 -2.88 18.09
N ASP A 59 -5.26 -4.14 17.96
CA ASP A 59 -5.79 -5.10 16.97
C ASP A 59 -7.29 -5.34 17.09
N ILE A 60 -7.83 -5.36 18.31
CA ILE A 60 -9.27 -5.57 18.55
C ILE A 60 -10.07 -4.39 17.97
N MET A 61 -9.57 -3.17 18.18
CA MET A 61 -10.20 -1.97 17.63
C MET A 61 -10.15 -1.96 16.11
N LEU A 62 -8.97 -2.20 15.53
CA LEU A 62 -8.79 -2.24 14.07
C LEU A 62 -9.70 -3.30 13.45
N LYS A 63 -9.75 -4.51 14.02
CA LYS A 63 -10.65 -5.57 13.58
C LYS A 63 -12.10 -5.09 13.52
N HIS A 64 -12.62 -4.57 14.64
CA HIS A 64 -14.01 -4.15 14.71
C HIS A 64 -14.32 -2.94 13.83
N MET A 65 -13.36 -2.04 13.65
CA MET A 65 -13.48 -0.92 12.72
C MET A 65 -13.60 -1.41 11.27
N MET A 66 -12.77 -2.38 10.89
CA MET A 66 -12.82 -3.00 9.56
C MET A 66 -14.08 -3.85 9.35
N ASP A 67 -14.56 -4.55 10.39
CA ASP A 67 -15.86 -5.23 10.36
C ASP A 67 -16.97 -4.19 10.10
N ALA A 68 -17.03 -3.14 10.92
CA ALA A 68 -18.06 -2.10 10.86
C ALA A 68 -18.13 -1.42 9.49
N VAL A 69 -17.00 -1.00 8.91
CA VAL A 69 -17.05 -0.33 7.60
C VAL A 69 -17.45 -1.28 6.47
N THR A 70 -17.11 -2.57 6.54
CA THR A 70 -17.58 -3.56 5.55
C THR A 70 -19.06 -3.93 5.71
N GLU A 71 -19.62 -3.73 6.90
CA GLU A 71 -21.07 -3.85 7.15
C GLU A 71 -21.85 -2.61 6.68
N ILE A 72 -21.28 -1.41 6.86
CA ILE A 72 -21.87 -0.14 6.38
C ILE A 72 -21.89 -0.09 4.84
N TYR A 73 -20.85 -0.60 4.18
CA TYR A 73 -20.69 -0.59 2.72
C TYR A 73 -20.59 -2.01 2.15
N PRO A 74 -21.64 -2.83 2.24
CA PRO A 74 -21.59 -4.25 1.88
C PRO A 74 -21.41 -4.51 0.38
N HIS A 75 -21.62 -3.50 -0.46
CA HIS A 75 -21.49 -3.54 -1.92
C HIS A 75 -20.09 -3.15 -2.43
N ILE A 76 -19.21 -2.63 -1.57
CA ILE A 76 -17.85 -2.21 -1.95
C ILE A 76 -16.86 -3.32 -1.59
N PRO A 77 -16.16 -3.94 -2.56
CA PRO A 77 -15.12 -4.91 -2.26
C PRO A 77 -13.95 -4.27 -1.51
N VAL A 78 -13.68 -4.75 -0.29
CA VAL A 78 -12.61 -4.24 0.59
C VAL A 78 -11.56 -5.32 0.82
N CYS A 79 -10.32 -5.06 0.40
CA CYS A 79 -9.18 -5.85 0.84
C CYS A 79 -8.65 -5.27 2.16
N VAL A 80 -8.47 -6.13 3.16
CA VAL A 80 -7.88 -5.76 4.45
C VAL A 80 -6.45 -6.30 4.51
N HIS A 81 -5.47 -5.41 4.54
CA HIS A 81 -4.06 -5.74 4.33
C HIS A 81 -3.15 -5.33 5.50
N LEU A 82 -2.27 -6.23 5.95
CA LEU A 82 -1.24 -5.90 6.93
C LEU A 82 -0.07 -5.29 6.19
N ASP A 83 0.28 -4.05 6.53
CA ASP A 83 1.41 -3.32 5.97
C ASP A 83 2.68 -3.56 6.81
N HIS A 84 3.80 -3.88 6.15
CA HIS A 84 5.11 -4.17 6.75
C HIS A 84 5.09 -5.16 7.94
N GLY A 85 4.62 -6.39 7.71
CA GLY A 85 4.80 -7.48 8.67
C GLY A 85 6.28 -7.84 8.82
N ASN A 86 6.87 -7.54 9.97
CA ASN A 86 8.31 -7.70 10.25
C ASN A 86 8.74 -9.16 10.51
N GLU A 87 7.80 -10.04 10.84
CA GLU A 87 8.06 -11.45 11.12
C GLU A 87 6.81 -12.30 10.90
N PRO A 88 6.95 -13.63 10.72
CA PRO A 88 5.80 -14.52 10.51
C PRO A 88 4.73 -14.45 11.60
N ALA A 89 5.11 -14.23 12.86
CA ALA A 89 4.16 -14.10 13.97
C ALA A 89 3.26 -12.86 13.83
N THR A 90 3.81 -11.74 13.36
CA THR A 90 3.05 -10.51 13.09
C THR A 90 2.03 -10.74 11.98
N CYS A 91 2.40 -11.47 10.93
CA CYS A 91 1.48 -11.87 9.86
C CYS A 91 0.36 -12.78 10.39
N MET A 92 0.71 -13.79 11.20
CA MET A 92 -0.27 -14.74 11.73
C MET A 92 -1.31 -14.08 12.64
N THR A 93 -0.87 -13.16 13.51
CA THR A 93 -1.79 -12.42 14.40
C THR A 93 -2.72 -11.48 13.61
N ALA A 94 -2.25 -10.89 12.51
CA ALA A 94 -3.12 -10.13 11.61
C ALA A 94 -4.16 -11.05 10.91
N ILE A 95 -3.76 -12.23 10.46
CA ILE A 95 -4.69 -13.22 9.90
C ILE A 95 -5.78 -13.58 10.92
N GLN A 96 -5.41 -13.81 12.19
CA GLN A 96 -6.37 -14.06 13.28
C GLN A 96 -7.30 -12.87 13.54
N ALA A 97 -6.83 -11.64 13.30
CA ALA A 97 -7.63 -10.42 13.37
C ALA A 97 -8.58 -10.25 12.16
N GLY A 98 -8.56 -11.15 11.17
CA GLY A 98 -9.50 -11.18 10.05
C GLY A 98 -9.02 -10.45 8.80
N PHE A 99 -7.71 -10.24 8.68
CA PHE A 99 -7.08 -9.70 7.47
C PHE A 99 -7.20 -10.69 6.31
N THR A 100 -7.49 -10.18 5.11
CA THR A 100 -7.57 -10.99 3.87
C THR A 100 -6.30 -10.95 3.04
N SER A 101 -5.32 -10.15 3.48
CA SER A 101 -3.97 -10.09 2.93
C SER A 101 -2.97 -9.69 4.00
N VAL A 102 -1.74 -10.17 3.86
CA VAL A 102 -0.60 -9.75 4.68
C VAL A 102 0.61 -9.46 3.81
N MET A 103 1.39 -8.45 4.18
CA MET A 103 2.75 -8.28 3.70
C MET A 103 3.73 -8.93 4.67
N MET A 104 4.60 -9.81 4.16
CA MET A 104 5.81 -10.21 4.86
C MET A 104 6.96 -9.39 4.30
N ASP A 105 7.40 -8.39 5.05
CA ASP A 105 8.54 -7.58 4.67
C ASP A 105 9.83 -8.26 5.16
N GLY A 106 10.34 -9.17 4.34
CA GLY A 106 11.63 -9.81 4.57
C GLY A 106 12.83 -9.01 4.05
N SER A 107 12.61 -7.83 3.45
CA SER A 107 13.71 -6.96 2.98
C SER A 107 14.51 -6.41 4.17
N LEU A 108 13.86 -6.32 5.33
CA LEU A 108 14.45 -6.04 6.63
C LEU A 108 14.30 -7.27 7.56
N LYS A 109 15.20 -7.39 8.53
CA LYS A 109 15.10 -8.35 9.63
C LYS A 109 13.94 -7.98 10.55
N ALA A 110 13.63 -8.87 11.49
CA ALA A 110 12.52 -8.70 12.43
C ALA A 110 12.56 -7.41 13.27
N ASP A 111 13.71 -6.74 13.39
CA ASP A 111 13.83 -5.41 14.01
C ASP A 111 13.19 -4.28 13.18
N GLY A 112 12.86 -4.54 11.90
CA GLY A 112 12.29 -3.58 10.96
C GLY A 112 13.28 -2.51 10.49
N LYS A 113 14.60 -2.76 10.61
CA LYS A 113 15.66 -1.76 10.39
C LYS A 113 16.89 -2.30 9.68
N THR A 114 17.29 -3.52 10.01
CA THR A 114 18.50 -4.14 9.46
C THR A 114 18.17 -4.83 8.14
N PRO A 115 18.86 -4.58 7.02
CA PRO A 115 18.60 -5.30 5.77
C PRO A 115 18.74 -6.83 5.94
N GLY A 116 17.75 -7.56 5.44
CA GLY A 116 17.79 -9.02 5.31
C GLY A 116 18.67 -9.44 4.13
N ASP A 117 19.40 -10.55 4.28
CA ASP A 117 20.02 -11.20 3.13
C ASP A 117 18.99 -12.04 2.35
N TRP A 118 19.40 -12.56 1.19
CA TRP A 118 18.52 -13.33 0.30
C TRP A 118 17.87 -14.52 1.01
N ASP A 119 18.67 -15.35 1.69
CA ASP A 119 18.19 -16.56 2.35
C ASP A 119 17.20 -16.24 3.47
N TYR A 120 17.46 -15.17 4.23
CA TYR A 120 16.52 -14.67 5.23
C TYR A 120 15.19 -14.26 4.58
N ASN A 121 15.25 -13.34 3.60
CA ASN A 121 14.06 -12.76 2.97
C ASN A 121 13.19 -13.84 2.31
N VAL A 122 13.80 -14.68 1.46
CA VAL A 122 13.10 -15.79 0.81
C VAL A 122 12.53 -16.75 1.86
N GLY A 123 13.30 -17.10 2.89
CA GLY A 123 12.88 -18.04 3.93
C GLY A 123 11.64 -17.58 4.70
N VAL A 124 11.62 -16.35 5.20
CA VAL A 124 10.48 -15.82 5.96
C VAL A 124 9.28 -15.57 5.06
N THR A 125 9.49 -15.02 3.85
CA THR A 125 8.42 -14.74 2.89
C THR A 125 7.74 -16.02 2.40
N LYS A 126 8.53 -17.07 2.09
CA LYS A 126 8.01 -18.38 1.72
C LYS A 126 7.20 -19.00 2.86
N THR A 127 7.71 -18.94 4.09
CA THR A 127 6.99 -19.44 5.28
C THR A 127 5.61 -18.78 5.40
N VAL A 128 5.55 -17.44 5.28
CA VAL A 128 4.28 -16.70 5.35
C VAL A 128 3.36 -17.00 4.17
N THR A 129 3.92 -17.17 2.96
CA THR A 129 3.14 -17.52 1.77
C THR A 129 2.49 -18.88 1.91
N GLU A 130 3.26 -19.91 2.25
CA GLU A 130 2.76 -21.27 2.45
C GLU A 130 1.65 -21.33 3.51
N MET A 131 1.85 -20.69 4.67
CA MET A 131 0.83 -20.70 5.72
C MET A 131 -0.44 -19.91 5.36
N SER A 132 -0.29 -18.77 4.68
CA SER A 132 -1.41 -17.89 4.33
C SER A 132 -2.28 -18.50 3.23
N HIS A 133 -1.65 -19.12 2.23
CA HIS A 133 -2.34 -19.77 1.11
C HIS A 133 -3.18 -20.97 1.56
N LEU A 134 -2.80 -21.68 2.64
CA LEU A 134 -3.63 -22.73 3.26
C LEU A 134 -4.99 -22.19 3.73
N GLY A 135 -5.03 -20.93 4.17
CA GLY A 135 -6.25 -20.23 4.54
C GLY A 135 -6.87 -19.39 3.41
N GLY A 136 -6.23 -19.35 2.23
CA GLY A 136 -6.65 -18.52 1.10
C GLY A 136 -6.36 -17.02 1.24
N ILE A 137 -5.52 -16.63 2.21
CA ILE A 137 -5.07 -15.24 2.42
C ILE A 137 -3.95 -14.93 1.45
N SER A 138 -3.97 -13.73 0.84
CA SER A 138 -2.94 -13.30 -0.11
C SER A 138 -1.70 -12.74 0.58
N VAL A 139 -0.53 -12.95 -0.03
CA VAL A 139 0.75 -12.47 0.50
C VAL A 139 1.43 -11.51 -0.46
N GLU A 140 1.83 -10.36 0.09
CA GLU A 140 2.79 -9.44 -0.52
C GLU A 140 4.18 -9.70 0.07
N GLY A 141 5.20 -9.74 -0.77
CA GLY A 141 6.61 -9.73 -0.34
C GLY A 141 7.34 -8.52 -0.89
N GLU A 142 8.50 -8.19 -0.32
CA GLU A 142 9.35 -7.09 -0.76
C GLU A 142 10.74 -7.57 -1.15
N LEU A 143 11.23 -7.10 -2.30
CA LEU A 143 12.61 -7.31 -2.73
C LEU A 143 13.29 -5.98 -3.03
N GLY A 144 14.48 -5.79 -2.45
CA GLY A 144 15.18 -4.50 -2.44
C GLY A 144 14.85 -3.71 -1.17
N VAL A 145 15.65 -2.70 -0.84
CA VAL A 145 15.45 -1.86 0.36
C VAL A 145 15.01 -0.47 -0.06
N LEU A 146 13.88 0.00 0.47
CA LEU A 146 13.38 1.34 0.22
C LEU A 146 14.31 2.41 0.78
N GLY A 147 14.51 3.48 0.01
CA GLY A 147 15.38 4.59 0.39
C GLY A 147 15.59 5.58 -0.76
N SER A 148 16.08 6.76 -0.41
CA SER A 148 16.35 7.82 -1.38
C SER A 148 17.63 7.55 -2.15
N LEU A 149 17.56 7.59 -3.48
CA LEU A 149 18.75 7.51 -4.34
C LEU A 149 19.67 8.74 -4.22
N GLU A 150 19.18 9.84 -3.65
CA GLU A 150 19.96 11.06 -3.44
C GLU A 150 20.84 10.96 -2.18
N SER A 151 20.28 10.52 -1.06
CA SER A 151 20.99 10.48 0.24
C SER A 151 21.61 9.12 0.55
N GLY A 152 21.08 8.05 -0.04
CA GLY A 152 21.37 6.67 0.35
C GLY A 152 20.69 6.24 1.65
N GLU A 153 19.81 7.07 2.21
CA GLU A 153 19.17 6.88 3.52
C GLU A 153 17.68 6.50 3.36
N GLY A 154 17.16 5.76 4.33
CA GLY A 154 15.74 5.39 4.43
C GLY A 154 14.97 6.31 5.37
N GLU A 155 13.73 6.61 5.01
CA GLU A 155 12.74 7.20 5.92
C GLU A 155 11.91 6.09 6.58
N LYS A 156 11.25 6.40 7.70
CA LYS A 156 10.49 5.40 8.47
C LYS A 156 8.99 5.57 8.29
N GLU A 157 8.31 4.48 8.00
CA GLU A 157 6.85 4.36 8.13
C GLU A 157 6.54 3.71 9.47
N ASP A 158 6.01 4.51 10.40
CA ASP A 158 5.60 4.03 11.73
C ASP A 158 6.70 3.24 12.50
N GLY A 159 7.96 3.67 12.32
CA GLY A 159 9.13 3.06 12.94
C GLY A 159 9.76 1.90 12.16
N HIS A 160 9.18 1.51 11.02
CA HIS A 160 9.71 0.51 10.09
C HIS A 160 10.43 1.20 8.92
N GLY A 161 11.67 0.80 8.66
CA GLY A 161 12.51 1.40 7.63
C GLY A 161 14.00 1.26 7.96
N PHE A 162 14.81 1.15 6.92
CA PHE A 162 16.25 0.95 7.03
C PHE A 162 16.97 2.06 7.84
N GLU A 163 17.90 1.68 8.72
CA GLU A 163 18.78 2.61 9.43
C GLU A 163 20.24 2.51 8.92
N GLY A 164 20.73 3.58 8.28
CA GLY A 164 22.12 3.69 7.80
C GLY A 164 22.22 4.35 6.43
N LYS A 165 23.31 4.04 5.70
CA LYS A 165 23.47 4.37 4.27
C LYS A 165 23.68 3.13 3.43
N LEU A 166 22.97 3.03 2.31
CA LEU A 166 23.13 1.98 1.31
C LEU A 166 23.75 2.52 0.03
N SER A 167 24.38 1.64 -0.74
CA SER A 167 24.82 1.97 -2.10
C SER A 167 23.63 2.08 -3.05
N HIS A 168 23.84 2.72 -4.20
CA HIS A 168 22.80 2.91 -5.21
C HIS A 168 22.17 1.57 -5.67
N ASP A 169 23.00 0.55 -5.91
CA ASP A 169 22.54 -0.77 -6.36
C ASP A 169 21.73 -1.51 -5.29
N GLN A 170 21.94 -1.22 -4.01
CA GLN A 170 21.18 -1.82 -2.90
C GLN A 170 19.78 -1.19 -2.73
N LEU A 171 19.57 0.00 -3.32
CA LEU A 171 18.32 0.76 -3.26
C LEU A 171 17.42 0.51 -4.49
N LEU A 172 17.86 -0.35 -5.41
CA LEU A 172 17.14 -0.72 -6.61
C LEU A 172 16.98 -2.24 -6.67
N THR A 173 15.75 -2.69 -6.91
CA THR A 173 15.49 -4.12 -7.11
C THR A 173 16.13 -4.58 -8.41
N ASN A 174 16.91 -5.67 -8.34
CA ASN A 174 17.43 -6.32 -9.53
C ASN A 174 16.31 -7.11 -10.23
N PRO A 175 16.02 -6.85 -11.53
CA PRO A 175 14.95 -7.56 -12.24
C PRO A 175 15.12 -9.07 -12.38
N ASP A 176 16.36 -9.58 -12.45
CA ASP A 176 16.62 -11.02 -12.49
C ASP A 176 16.40 -11.69 -11.13
N GLU A 177 16.69 -10.99 -10.05
CA GLU A 177 16.40 -11.44 -8.69
C GLU A 177 14.90 -11.45 -8.42
N ALA A 178 14.14 -10.47 -8.94
CA ALA A 178 12.68 -10.47 -8.83
C ALA A 178 12.04 -11.75 -9.40
N VAL A 179 12.54 -12.25 -10.54
CA VAL A 179 12.08 -13.51 -11.13
C VAL A 179 12.32 -14.69 -10.20
N LYS A 180 13.52 -14.80 -9.63
CA LYS A 180 13.87 -15.87 -8.69
C LYS A 180 13.04 -15.79 -7.40
N PHE A 181 12.90 -14.58 -6.85
CA PHE A 181 12.17 -14.34 -5.62
C PHE A 181 10.70 -14.79 -5.76
N VAL A 182 10.03 -14.40 -6.85
CA VAL A 182 8.65 -14.83 -7.13
C VAL A 182 8.56 -16.34 -7.33
N ALA A 183 9.53 -16.96 -8.00
CA ALA A 183 9.55 -18.42 -8.20
C ALA A 183 9.70 -19.19 -6.87
N GLU A 184 10.54 -18.70 -5.96
CA GLU A 184 10.84 -19.36 -4.70
C GLU A 184 9.79 -19.12 -3.61
N THR A 185 9.21 -17.92 -3.58
CA THR A 185 8.27 -17.49 -2.52
C THR A 185 6.81 -17.66 -2.90
N LYS A 186 6.48 -17.59 -4.20
CA LYS A 186 5.10 -17.62 -4.73
C LYS A 186 4.16 -16.52 -4.20
N VAL A 187 4.71 -15.35 -3.85
CA VAL A 187 3.92 -14.19 -3.44
C VAL A 187 2.88 -13.79 -4.50
N ASP A 188 1.76 -13.23 -4.04
CA ASP A 188 0.67 -12.74 -4.89
C ASP A 188 0.93 -11.32 -5.41
N ALA A 189 1.75 -10.56 -4.68
CA ALA A 189 2.16 -9.21 -5.05
C ALA A 189 3.63 -8.98 -4.64
N LEU A 190 4.36 -8.19 -5.43
CA LEU A 190 5.76 -7.90 -5.21
C LEU A 190 5.99 -6.40 -5.06
N ALA A 191 6.35 -5.98 -3.84
CA ALA A 191 6.91 -4.67 -3.58
C ALA A 191 8.37 -4.62 -4.05
N ILE A 192 8.74 -3.49 -4.68
CA ILE A 192 10.06 -3.28 -5.24
C ILE A 192 10.64 -1.93 -4.78
N ALA A 193 11.96 -1.87 -4.68
CA ALA A 193 12.72 -0.65 -4.47
C ALA A 193 13.10 -0.03 -5.82
N MET A 194 12.72 1.25 -5.99
CA MET A 194 12.93 2.01 -7.23
C MET A 194 13.27 3.48 -6.95
N GLY A 195 13.84 3.76 -5.78
CA GLY A 195 14.21 5.10 -5.32
C GLY A 195 13.13 5.86 -4.55
N THR A 196 12.00 5.22 -4.27
CA THR A 196 10.99 5.73 -3.32
C THR A 196 11.40 5.47 -1.88
N SER A 197 11.02 6.38 -0.98
CA SER A 197 11.09 6.22 0.47
C SER A 197 9.74 6.54 1.13
N HIS A 198 9.57 6.15 2.39
CA HIS A 198 8.38 6.49 3.19
C HIS A 198 8.32 7.97 3.61
N GLY A 199 7.22 8.39 4.24
CA GLY A 199 7.07 9.75 4.77
C GLY A 199 6.95 10.88 3.72
N ALA A 200 6.96 12.14 4.19
CA ALA A 200 6.81 13.32 3.32
C ALA A 200 8.11 13.75 2.61
N TYR A 201 9.26 13.45 3.21
CA TYR A 201 10.57 13.96 2.77
C TYR A 201 11.24 13.02 1.78
N LYS A 202 10.52 12.69 0.69
CA LYS A 202 10.98 11.69 -0.28
C LYS A 202 12.09 12.23 -1.17
N PHE A 203 11.90 13.46 -1.65
CA PHE A 203 12.80 14.11 -2.59
C PHE A 203 13.10 15.55 -2.17
N THR A 204 14.33 15.99 -2.43
CA THR A 204 14.78 17.38 -2.18
C THR A 204 14.50 18.32 -3.35
N ARG A 205 14.01 17.77 -4.46
CA ARG A 205 13.60 18.46 -5.69
C ARG A 205 12.45 17.69 -6.35
N LYS A 206 11.78 18.30 -7.33
CA LYS A 206 10.78 17.56 -8.14
C LYS A 206 11.46 16.33 -8.77
N PRO A 207 10.95 15.11 -8.53
CA PRO A 207 11.58 13.90 -9.03
C PRO A 207 11.52 13.80 -10.54
N ASP A 208 12.57 13.21 -11.09
CA ASP A 208 12.75 12.83 -12.48
C ASP A 208 13.31 11.40 -12.55
N GLY A 209 13.56 10.90 -13.75
CA GLY A 209 14.07 9.54 -13.96
C GLY A 209 15.44 9.26 -13.34
N ALA A 210 16.14 10.26 -12.79
CA ALA A 210 17.42 10.04 -12.10
C ALA A 210 17.24 9.64 -10.63
N ILE A 211 16.13 10.04 -10.00
CA ILE A 211 15.87 9.76 -8.57
C ILE A 211 14.63 8.89 -8.35
N LEU A 212 13.85 8.65 -9.41
CA LEU A 212 12.75 7.71 -9.46
C LEU A 212 12.97 6.74 -10.63
N ALA A 213 13.44 5.53 -10.33
CA ALA A 213 13.96 4.57 -11.29
C ALA A 213 12.84 3.75 -11.96
N MET A 214 11.95 4.41 -12.72
CA MET A 214 10.82 3.76 -13.40
C MET A 214 11.22 2.61 -14.35
N HIS A 215 12.44 2.66 -14.89
CA HIS A 215 12.98 1.58 -15.72
C HIS A 215 13.02 0.23 -14.98
N VAL A 216 13.16 0.23 -13.64
CA VAL A 216 13.13 -1.00 -12.83
C VAL A 216 11.76 -1.68 -12.92
N ILE A 217 10.66 -0.92 -12.78
CA ILE A 217 9.29 -1.45 -12.98
C ILE A 217 9.16 -2.03 -14.38
N GLU A 218 9.58 -1.30 -15.40
CA GLU A 218 9.43 -1.70 -16.80
C GLU A 218 10.19 -3.00 -17.11
N GLU A 219 11.43 -3.14 -16.63
CA GLU A 219 12.23 -4.34 -16.83
C GLU A 219 11.71 -5.54 -16.02
N ILE A 220 11.24 -5.33 -14.79
CA ILE A 220 10.59 -6.38 -14.01
C ILE A 220 9.32 -6.85 -14.70
N HIS A 221 8.47 -5.92 -15.17
CA HIS A 221 7.22 -6.26 -15.85
C HIS A 221 7.45 -7.01 -17.16
N LYS A 222 8.49 -6.66 -17.94
CA LYS A 222 8.87 -7.43 -19.15
C LYS A 222 9.19 -8.89 -18.82
N LYS A 223 9.82 -9.16 -17.67
CA LYS A 223 10.21 -10.51 -17.23
C LYS A 223 9.05 -11.24 -16.53
N LEU A 224 8.21 -10.51 -15.81
CA LEU A 224 7.09 -10.99 -15.00
C LEU A 224 5.77 -10.31 -15.41
N PRO A 225 5.26 -10.54 -16.63
CA PRO A 225 4.11 -9.79 -17.16
C PRO A 225 2.79 -10.03 -16.42
N ASN A 226 2.69 -11.15 -15.68
CA ASN A 226 1.50 -11.51 -14.89
C ASN A 226 1.68 -11.23 -13.39
N MET A 227 2.80 -10.62 -12.98
CA MET A 227 3.03 -10.29 -11.57
C MET A 227 2.48 -8.92 -11.22
N HIS A 228 1.84 -8.83 -10.05
CA HIS A 228 1.26 -7.60 -9.54
C HIS A 228 2.33 -6.84 -8.76
N LEU A 229 2.84 -5.76 -9.34
CA LEU A 229 3.84 -4.92 -8.68
C LEU A 229 3.18 -3.96 -7.69
N VAL A 230 3.90 -3.68 -6.60
CA VAL A 230 3.46 -2.76 -5.54
C VAL A 230 4.44 -1.60 -5.46
N MET A 231 3.91 -0.38 -5.51
CA MET A 231 4.70 0.83 -5.26
C MET A 231 4.50 1.29 -3.82
N HIS A 232 5.55 1.10 -3.02
CA HIS A 232 5.64 1.63 -1.66
C HIS A 232 6.01 3.11 -1.68
N GLY A 233 5.84 3.80 -0.55
CA GLY A 233 6.25 5.20 -0.40
C GLY A 233 5.68 6.15 -1.46
N SER A 234 4.48 5.89 -1.99
CA SER A 234 3.98 6.53 -3.23
C SER A 234 2.98 7.66 -3.02
N SER A 235 2.99 8.27 -1.83
CA SER A 235 2.30 9.54 -1.60
C SER A 235 2.91 10.66 -2.45
N SER A 236 2.06 11.52 -3.02
CA SER A 236 2.47 12.57 -3.97
C SER A 236 2.87 13.88 -3.31
N VAL A 237 2.55 14.05 -2.03
CA VAL A 237 2.83 15.24 -1.21
C VAL A 237 2.36 16.53 -1.91
N PRO A 238 1.04 16.67 -2.17
CA PRO A 238 0.49 17.82 -2.89
C PRO A 238 0.89 19.17 -2.29
N GLN A 239 1.24 20.13 -3.14
CA GLN A 239 1.71 21.45 -2.70
C GLN A 239 0.65 22.21 -1.90
N ASP A 240 -0.61 22.14 -2.32
CA ASP A 240 -1.73 22.78 -1.62
C ASP A 240 -1.91 22.26 -0.19
N LEU A 241 -1.60 20.97 0.06
CA LEU A 241 -1.59 20.40 1.39
C LEU A 241 -0.40 20.86 2.25
N GLN A 242 0.78 21.09 1.65
CA GLN A 242 1.91 21.72 2.34
C GLN A 242 1.57 23.18 2.71
N ASP A 243 0.98 23.92 1.77
CA ASP A 243 0.65 25.33 1.90
C ASP A 243 -0.36 25.56 3.03
N ILE A 244 -1.46 24.79 3.06
CA ILE A 244 -2.45 24.90 4.15
C ILE A 244 -1.83 24.56 5.51
N ILE A 245 -0.96 23.55 5.60
CA ILE A 245 -0.30 23.21 6.87
C ILE A 245 0.58 24.37 7.33
N ASN A 246 1.41 24.93 6.45
CA ASN A 246 2.33 26.02 6.77
C ASN A 246 1.61 27.34 7.05
N GLN A 247 0.53 27.64 6.33
CA GLN A 247 -0.31 28.81 6.56
C GLN A 247 -0.89 28.84 7.99
N TYR A 248 -1.26 27.67 8.54
CA TYR A 248 -1.87 27.54 9.86
C TYR A 248 -0.90 26.93 10.90
N GLY A 249 0.31 27.48 10.94
CA GLY A 249 1.29 27.26 12.02
C GLY A 249 2.10 25.96 11.92
N GLY A 250 1.99 25.23 10.81
CA GLY A 250 2.90 24.15 10.46
C GLY A 250 4.28 24.67 10.03
N LYS A 251 5.27 23.78 10.00
CA LYS A 251 6.65 24.07 9.61
C LYS A 251 7.22 22.96 8.73
N MET A 252 6.46 22.57 7.71
CA MET A 252 6.92 21.62 6.72
C MET A 252 7.90 22.33 5.77
N PRO A 253 9.17 21.92 5.69
CA PRO A 253 10.06 22.40 4.64
C PRO A 253 9.52 21.96 3.28
N GLN A 254 9.88 22.70 2.23
CA GLN A 254 9.52 22.32 0.86
C GLN A 254 10.01 20.91 0.56
N THR A 255 9.11 20.05 0.10
CA THR A 255 9.44 18.69 -0.31
C THR A 255 8.51 18.23 -1.44
N TRP A 256 8.80 17.08 -2.03
CA TRP A 256 8.07 16.52 -3.15
C TRP A 256 7.85 15.02 -2.93
N GLY A 257 6.67 14.54 -3.33
CA GLY A 257 6.35 13.12 -3.36
C GLY A 257 6.46 12.53 -4.76
N VAL A 258 5.91 11.33 -4.95
CA VAL A 258 5.89 10.66 -6.25
C VAL A 258 4.82 11.31 -7.16
N PRO A 259 5.18 11.79 -8.36
CA PRO A 259 4.21 12.43 -9.26
C PRO A 259 3.15 11.44 -9.72
N VAL A 260 1.89 11.89 -9.79
CA VAL A 260 0.76 11.05 -10.22
C VAL A 260 1.01 10.48 -11.62
N GLU A 261 1.61 11.25 -12.51
CA GLU A 261 1.96 10.82 -13.87
C GLU A 261 2.93 9.62 -13.91
N GLU A 262 3.86 9.53 -12.94
CA GLU A 262 4.80 8.40 -12.84
C GLU A 262 4.13 7.18 -12.20
N ILE A 263 3.20 7.38 -11.26
CA ILE A 263 2.37 6.29 -10.74
C ILE A 263 1.51 5.70 -11.87
N GLN A 264 0.87 6.55 -12.67
CA GLN A 264 0.10 6.14 -13.85
C GLN A 264 0.97 5.42 -14.89
N ARG A 265 2.23 5.84 -15.07
CA ARG A 265 3.20 5.09 -15.87
C ARG A 265 3.45 3.71 -15.26
N GLY A 266 3.69 3.61 -13.95
CA GLY A 266 3.83 2.34 -13.25
C GLY A 266 2.63 1.40 -13.46
N ILE A 267 1.40 1.92 -13.41
CA ILE A 267 0.17 1.14 -13.64
C ILE A 267 0.14 0.51 -15.03
N LYS A 268 0.62 1.23 -16.06
CA LYS A 268 0.76 0.70 -17.43
C LYS A 268 1.81 -0.42 -17.53
N HIS A 269 2.68 -0.55 -16.53
CA HIS A 269 3.75 -1.52 -16.45
C HIS A 269 3.60 -2.46 -15.24
N GLY A 270 2.36 -2.83 -14.90
CA GLY A 270 2.09 -3.91 -13.96
C GLY A 270 1.98 -3.52 -12.49
N VAL A 271 2.09 -2.23 -12.14
CA VAL A 271 1.76 -1.77 -10.78
C VAL A 271 0.26 -1.88 -10.55
N ARG A 272 -0.14 -2.65 -9.53
CA ARG A 272 -1.55 -2.86 -9.18
C ARG A 272 -1.91 -2.41 -7.76
N LYS A 273 -0.93 -2.20 -6.88
CA LYS A 273 -1.12 -1.63 -5.54
C LYS A 273 -0.21 -0.41 -5.35
N ILE A 274 -0.79 0.68 -4.83
CA ILE A 274 -0.10 1.96 -4.61
C ILE A 274 -0.30 2.39 -3.17
N ASN A 275 0.74 2.35 -2.34
CA ASN A 275 0.63 2.70 -0.93
C ASN A 275 0.57 4.22 -0.74
N ILE A 276 -0.49 4.71 -0.08
CA ILE A 276 -0.73 6.12 0.21
C ILE A 276 -1.12 6.31 1.68
N ASP A 277 -0.27 7.02 2.41
CA ASP A 277 -0.52 7.38 3.81
C ASP A 277 -0.28 8.88 4.04
N THR A 278 0.92 9.36 3.70
CA THR A 278 1.35 10.74 3.97
C THR A 278 0.37 11.78 3.44
N ASP A 279 -0.17 11.61 2.23
CA ASP A 279 -1.16 12.54 1.67
C ASP A 279 -2.41 12.64 2.56
N ASN A 280 -2.89 11.50 3.10
CA ASN A 280 -4.05 11.44 3.98
C ASN A 280 -3.78 12.15 5.33
N ARG A 281 -2.60 11.89 5.92
CA ARG A 281 -2.15 12.56 7.15
C ARG A 281 -2.13 14.07 6.95
N MET A 282 -1.60 14.53 5.81
CA MET A 282 -1.52 15.95 5.48
C MET A 282 -2.90 16.58 5.27
N ALA A 283 -3.80 15.90 4.52
CA ALA A 283 -5.15 16.39 4.25
C ALA A 283 -5.94 16.65 5.54
N MET A 284 -5.92 15.70 6.47
CA MET A 284 -6.58 15.86 7.77
C MET A 284 -5.88 16.93 8.62
N THR A 285 -4.55 16.89 8.73
CA THR A 285 -3.78 17.82 9.57
C THR A 285 -3.95 19.27 9.13
N GLY A 286 -3.92 19.53 7.83
CA GLY A 286 -4.12 20.86 7.26
C GLY A 286 -5.47 21.46 7.65
N GLN A 287 -6.55 20.67 7.53
CA GLN A 287 -7.89 21.13 7.91
C GLN A 287 -8.07 21.33 9.41
N ILE A 288 -7.54 20.42 10.23
CA ILE A 288 -7.60 20.56 11.70
C ILE A 288 -6.88 21.85 12.12
N ARG A 289 -5.68 22.09 11.59
CA ARG A 289 -4.91 23.32 11.86
C ARG A 289 -5.67 24.57 11.45
N LYS A 290 -6.23 24.58 10.24
CA LYS A 290 -7.04 25.68 9.74
C LYS A 290 -8.20 26.01 10.68
N ILE A 291 -9.01 25.02 11.03
CA ILE A 291 -10.23 25.24 11.82
C ILE A 291 -9.90 25.72 13.23
N LEU A 292 -8.92 25.09 13.89
CA LEU A 292 -8.52 25.49 15.24
C LEU A 292 -7.86 26.87 15.28
N SER A 293 -7.19 27.28 14.18
CA SER A 293 -6.61 28.62 14.07
C SER A 293 -7.67 29.70 13.76
N GLU A 294 -8.64 29.41 12.89
CA GLU A 294 -9.70 30.36 12.51
C GLU A 294 -10.80 30.47 13.59
N ASN A 295 -11.02 29.40 14.36
CA ASN A 295 -12.06 29.31 15.38
C ASN A 295 -11.45 28.87 16.73
N PRO A 296 -10.69 29.73 17.43
CA PRO A 296 -9.99 29.36 18.66
C PRO A 296 -10.91 28.99 19.84
N GLY A 297 -12.20 29.35 19.76
CA GLY A 297 -13.22 28.93 20.73
C GLY A 297 -13.88 27.59 20.42
N GLU A 298 -13.59 26.98 19.27
CA GLU A 298 -14.14 25.67 18.90
C GLU A 298 -13.38 24.56 19.63
N PHE A 299 -14.14 23.68 20.29
CA PHE A 299 -13.59 22.59 21.10
C PHE A 299 -14.31 21.25 20.87
N ASP A 300 -15.44 21.25 20.15
CA ASP A 300 -16.14 20.01 19.80
C ASP A 300 -15.33 19.26 18.74
N PRO A 301 -14.83 18.04 19.04
CA PRO A 301 -14.02 17.29 18.08
C PRO A 301 -14.67 17.10 16.72
N ARG A 302 -15.99 16.96 16.69
CA ARG A 302 -16.73 16.73 15.44
C ARG A 302 -16.65 17.94 14.52
N LYS A 303 -16.46 19.15 15.05
CA LYS A 303 -16.44 20.40 14.27
C LYS A 303 -15.14 20.58 13.48
N TYR A 304 -14.02 20.03 13.96
CA TYR A 304 -12.76 20.03 13.21
C TYR A 304 -12.45 18.68 12.54
N LEU A 305 -12.91 17.55 13.10
CA LEU A 305 -12.70 16.23 12.50
C LEU A 305 -13.60 15.99 11.28
N LYS A 306 -14.84 16.48 11.26
CA LYS A 306 -15.72 16.30 10.10
C LYS A 306 -15.15 16.94 8.83
N PRO A 307 -14.71 18.21 8.83
CA PRO A 307 -14.08 18.79 7.64
C PRO A 307 -12.72 18.15 7.31
N ALA A 308 -12.00 17.63 8.31
CA ALA A 308 -10.78 16.86 8.08
C ALA A 308 -11.06 15.55 7.33
N MET A 309 -12.12 14.82 7.72
CA MET A 309 -12.60 13.65 6.97
C MET A 309 -13.03 14.03 5.56
N GLU A 310 -13.73 15.15 5.37
CA GLU A 310 -14.14 15.62 4.03
C GLU A 310 -12.94 15.90 3.13
N ALA A 311 -11.86 16.50 3.67
CA ALA A 311 -10.62 16.72 2.92
C ALA A 311 -9.90 15.42 2.56
N MET A 312 -9.81 14.46 3.49
CA MET A 312 -9.27 13.14 3.20
C MET A 312 -10.14 12.38 2.18
N THR A 313 -11.47 12.45 2.30
CA THR A 313 -12.42 11.84 1.35
C THR A 313 -12.20 12.38 -0.06
N LYS A 314 -12.03 13.70 -0.20
CA LYS A 314 -11.73 14.35 -1.48
C LYS A 314 -10.42 13.84 -2.08
N LEU A 315 -9.38 13.73 -1.26
CA LEU A 315 -8.08 13.22 -1.69
C LEU A 315 -8.16 11.74 -2.12
N CYS A 316 -8.79 10.87 -1.32
CA CYS A 316 -8.97 9.46 -1.65
C CYS A 316 -9.75 9.31 -2.97
N LYS A 317 -10.83 10.08 -3.15
CA LYS A 317 -11.62 10.10 -4.39
C LYS A 317 -10.75 10.47 -5.59
N GLN A 318 -9.95 11.52 -5.47
CA GLN A 318 -9.03 11.94 -6.53
C GLN A 318 -8.07 10.82 -6.92
N ARG A 319 -7.48 10.09 -5.96
CA ARG A 319 -6.57 8.97 -6.25
C ARG A 319 -7.28 7.78 -6.90
N LEU A 320 -8.50 7.45 -6.45
CA LEU A 320 -9.31 6.39 -7.06
C LEU A 320 -9.67 6.71 -8.52
N GLU A 321 -9.92 7.99 -8.84
CA GLU A 321 -10.15 8.47 -10.20
C GLU A 321 -8.86 8.48 -11.04
N GLU A 322 -7.78 9.06 -10.51
CA GLU A 322 -6.48 9.16 -11.20
C GLU A 322 -5.85 7.80 -11.53
N PHE A 323 -6.15 6.76 -10.75
CA PHE A 323 -5.63 5.40 -10.95
C PHE A 323 -6.62 4.46 -11.63
N ASN A 324 -7.71 4.99 -12.21
CA ASN A 324 -8.76 4.25 -12.92
C ASN A 324 -9.48 3.18 -12.07
N THR A 325 -9.41 3.28 -10.74
CA THR A 325 -10.09 2.39 -9.79
C THR A 325 -11.59 2.68 -9.71
N ALA A 326 -11.99 3.94 -9.94
CA ALA A 326 -13.39 4.36 -9.96
C ALA A 326 -14.23 3.56 -10.99
N GLY A 327 -15.43 3.16 -10.59
CA GLY A 327 -16.37 2.39 -11.39
C GLY A 327 -16.04 0.90 -11.54
N GLN A 328 -15.08 0.37 -10.80
CA GLN A 328 -14.65 -1.03 -10.89
C GLN A 328 -15.33 -1.94 -9.85
N ALA A 329 -15.93 -1.40 -8.76
CA ALA A 329 -16.46 -2.23 -7.67
C ALA A 329 -17.65 -3.06 -8.16
N SER A 330 -18.62 -2.42 -8.80
CA SER A 330 -19.79 -3.08 -9.39
C SER A 330 -19.44 -4.08 -10.51
N LYS A 331 -18.23 -4.03 -11.08
CA LYS A 331 -17.74 -4.99 -12.08
C LYS A 331 -17.20 -6.28 -11.46
N ILE A 332 -16.82 -6.27 -10.18
CA ILE A 332 -16.45 -7.47 -9.43
C ILE A 332 -17.75 -8.22 -9.06
N LYS A 333 -18.25 -9.04 -10.00
CA LYS A 333 -19.55 -9.71 -9.88
C LYS A 333 -19.63 -10.73 -8.76
N ARG A 334 -18.49 -11.28 -8.34
CA ARG A 334 -18.41 -12.33 -7.34
C ARG A 334 -17.12 -12.21 -6.56
N VAL A 335 -17.22 -12.01 -5.24
CA VAL A 335 -16.10 -12.16 -4.32
C VAL A 335 -15.89 -13.65 -4.06
N ILE A 336 -14.66 -14.14 -4.28
CA ILE A 336 -14.27 -15.53 -4.03
C ILE A 336 -13.97 -15.66 -2.55
N THR A 337 -14.57 -16.66 -1.89
CA THR A 337 -14.35 -16.84 -0.46
C THR A 337 -12.92 -17.31 -0.17
N LEU A 338 -12.40 -17.05 1.03
CA LEU A 338 -11.09 -17.54 1.47
C LEU A 338 -10.95 -19.06 1.30
N ALA A 339 -11.98 -19.83 1.65
CA ALA A 339 -11.99 -21.29 1.48
C ALA A 339 -11.91 -21.72 0.00
N GLU A 340 -12.47 -20.94 -0.92
CA GLU A 340 -12.34 -21.20 -2.35
C GLU A 340 -10.96 -20.78 -2.86
N MET A 341 -10.43 -19.63 -2.43
CA MET A 341 -9.06 -19.21 -2.74
C MET A 341 -8.04 -20.27 -2.29
N ALA A 342 -8.18 -20.80 -1.09
CA ALA A 342 -7.33 -21.89 -0.56
C ALA A 342 -7.33 -23.12 -1.49
N LYS A 343 -8.50 -23.52 -2.01
CA LYS A 343 -8.61 -24.63 -2.97
C LYS A 343 -7.90 -24.33 -4.28
N ARG A 344 -7.94 -23.08 -4.75
CA ARG A 344 -7.25 -22.66 -5.98
C ARG A 344 -5.72 -22.68 -5.80
N TYR A 345 -5.23 -22.19 -4.66
CA TYR A 345 -3.81 -22.31 -4.30
C TYR A 345 -3.36 -23.77 -4.21
N ALA A 346 -4.13 -24.63 -3.51
CA ALA A 346 -3.80 -26.05 -3.35
C ALA A 346 -3.72 -26.83 -4.68
N LYS A 347 -4.43 -26.37 -5.71
CA LYS A 347 -4.39 -26.94 -7.07
C LYS A 347 -3.29 -26.34 -7.95
N GLY A 348 -2.56 -25.34 -7.48
CA GLY A 348 -1.59 -24.59 -8.28
C GLY A 348 -2.23 -23.69 -9.35
N GLU A 349 -3.54 -23.44 -9.30
CA GLU A 349 -4.23 -22.58 -10.28
C GLU A 349 -3.76 -21.12 -10.24
N LEU A 350 -3.15 -20.73 -9.12
CA LEU A 350 -2.70 -19.38 -8.82
C LEU A 350 -1.18 -19.25 -8.78
N ASP A 351 -0.44 -20.32 -9.10
CA ASP A 351 1.03 -20.31 -9.11
C ASP A 351 1.57 -19.26 -10.11
N PRO A 352 2.70 -18.60 -9.80
CA PRO A 352 3.32 -17.66 -10.71
C PRO A 352 3.60 -18.29 -12.08
N THR A 353 3.33 -17.53 -13.13
CA THR A 353 3.63 -17.94 -14.51
C THR A 353 4.77 -17.10 -15.07
N PHE A 354 5.77 -17.76 -15.63
CA PHE A 354 6.96 -17.14 -16.17
C PHE A 354 6.93 -17.17 -17.70
N GLY A 355 7.23 -16.03 -18.33
CA GLY A 355 7.21 -15.85 -19.79
C GLY A 355 5.96 -15.15 -20.31
N ALA A 356 6.05 -14.60 -21.52
CA ALA A 356 4.92 -13.95 -22.19
C ALA A 356 3.82 -14.97 -22.49
N LYS A 357 2.57 -14.68 -22.10
CA LYS A 357 1.42 -15.40 -22.65
C LYS A 357 1.52 -15.31 -24.18
N LYS A 358 1.63 -16.46 -24.87
CA LYS A 358 1.34 -16.49 -26.30
C LYS A 358 -0.07 -15.94 -26.45
N ALA A 359 -0.23 -14.84 -27.18
CA ALA A 359 -1.54 -14.36 -27.59
C ALA A 359 -2.29 -15.55 -28.22
N ALA A 360 -3.44 -15.88 -27.64
CA ALA A 360 -4.33 -16.92 -28.14
C ALA A 360 -5.10 -16.42 -29.37
#